data_AF-A0A0E9WHF6-F1
#
_entry.id   AF-A0A0E9WHF6-F1
#
_cell.length_a   1.000
_cell.length_b   1.000
_cell.length_c   1.000
_cell.angle_alpha   90.00
_cell.angle_beta   90.00
_cell.angle_gamma   90.00
#
_symmetry.space_group_name_H-M   'P 1'
#
loop_
_entity.id
_entity.type
_entity.pdbx_description
1 polymer ?
#
loop_
_entity_poly.entity_id
_entity_poly.type
_entity_poly.pdbx_seq_one_letter_code
_entity_poly.pdbx_strand_id
1 'polypeptide(L)'
;MVFCKKDVLRRDLLFYCGRLDTDRMQVLDVPDGRDRQLGLSLKNAFRLQDRVTHEEYVFCTKKATDKRRWLRAFANERRRVQEDQELGMEISESQRRRAILKS
;
A
#
# COMPACT_ATOMS: atom_id res chain seq x y z
N MET A 1 -3.92 -0.30 -2.96
CA MET A 1 -3.79 -0.78 -1.56
C MET A 1 -5.08 -0.54 -0.77
N VAL A 2 -5.57 -1.49 0.01
CA VAL A 2 -6.73 -1.34 0.92
C VAL A 2 -6.24 -1.31 2.36
N PHE A 3 -6.86 -0.50 3.22
CA PHE A 3 -6.57 -0.48 4.64
C PHE A 3 -7.86 -0.56 5.47
N CYS A 4 -7.75 -1.26 6.61
CA CYS A 4 -8.86 -1.59 7.49
C CYS A 4 -8.50 -1.33 8.95
N LYS A 5 -9.52 -1.13 9.79
CA LYS A 5 -9.40 -1.05 11.24
C LYS A 5 -9.84 -2.37 11.86
N LYS A 6 -9.01 -2.95 12.74
CA LYS A 6 -9.40 -4.11 13.55
C LYS A 6 -10.38 -3.68 14.63
N ASP A 7 -11.41 -4.49 14.86
CA ASP A 7 -12.22 -4.34 16.07
C ASP A 7 -11.37 -4.59 17.32
N VAL A 8 -11.66 -3.85 18.39
CA VAL A 8 -10.87 -3.89 19.63
C VAL A 8 -11.10 -5.20 20.39
N LEU A 9 -12.32 -5.73 20.38
CA LEU A 9 -12.72 -6.93 21.12
C LEU A 9 -12.67 -8.17 20.24
N ARG A 10 -13.09 -8.04 18.99
CA ARG A 10 -13.15 -9.11 17.99
C ARG A 10 -12.04 -8.96 16.97
N ARG A 11 -10.81 -9.35 17.32
CA ARG A 11 -9.62 -9.13 16.47
C ARG A 11 -9.68 -9.79 15.08
N ASP A 12 -10.62 -10.70 14.87
CA ASP A 12 -11.00 -11.32 13.59
C ASP A 12 -11.81 -10.38 12.67
N LEU A 13 -12.52 -9.40 13.23
CA LEU A 13 -13.32 -8.44 12.48
C LEU A 13 -12.47 -7.26 11.98
N LEU A 14 -12.69 -6.90 10.71
CA LEU A 14 -12.05 -5.80 10.01
C LEU A 14 -13.10 -4.85 9.43
N PHE A 15 -12.99 -3.57 9.76
CA PHE A 15 -13.79 -2.51 9.16
C PHE A 15 -13.02 -1.87 8.01
N TYR A 16 -13.64 -1.80 6.83
CA TYR A 16 -13.07 -1.07 5.70
C TYR A 16 -12.92 0.41 6.05
N CYS A 17 -11.72 0.96 5.82
CA CYS A 17 -11.45 2.38 6.06
C CYS A 17 -11.20 3.15 4.76
N GLY A 18 -10.64 2.48 3.76
CA GLY A 18 -10.35 3.12 2.48
C GLY A 18 -9.43 2.33 1.59
N ARG A 19 -9.12 2.93 0.45
CA ARG A 19 -8.16 2.43 -0.53
C ARG A 19 -7.33 3.58 -1.07
N LEU A 20 -6.07 3.28 -1.38
CA LEU A 20 -5.18 4.14 -2.13
C LEU A 20 -4.93 3.50 -3.50
N ASP A 21 -5.05 4.30 -4.56
CA ASP A 21 -4.64 3.90 -5.89
C ASP A 21 -3.11 3.94 -5.98
N THR A 22 -2.48 2.78 -6.11
CA THR A 22 -1.03 2.66 -6.12
C THR A 22 -0.41 3.03 -7.47
N ASP A 23 -1.19 3.11 -8.54
CA ASP A 23 -0.69 3.48 -9.87
C ASP A 23 -0.31 4.96 -9.93
N ARG A 24 -1.02 5.79 -9.16
CA ARG A 24 -0.79 7.23 -9.06
C ARG A 24 0.29 7.62 -8.07
N MET A 25 0.78 6.67 -7.27
CA MET A 25 1.64 6.96 -6.14
C MET A 25 3.11 6.72 -6.47
N GLN A 26 3.98 7.51 -5.86
CA GLN A 26 5.41 7.25 -5.74
C GLN A 26 5.72 6.83 -4.30
N VAL A 27 6.54 5.79 -4.14
CA VAL A 27 6.99 5.32 -2.83
C VAL A 27 8.35 5.92 -2.54
N LEU A 28 8.47 6.60 -1.40
CA LEU A 28 9.70 7.25 -0.94
C LEU A 28 10.15 6.63 0.39
N ASP A 29 11.40 6.19 0.44
CA ASP A 29 12.02 5.78 1.70
C ASP A 29 12.29 7.03 2.56
N VAL A 30 11.85 7.02 3.82
CA VAL A 30 12.02 8.13 4.75
C VAL A 30 13.02 7.73 5.84
N PRO A 31 14.18 8.41 5.97
CA PRO A 31 15.15 8.12 7.01
C PRO A 31 14.59 8.44 8.40
N ASP A 32 15.10 7.75 9.41
CA ASP A 32 14.75 8.04 10.80
C ASP A 32 15.23 9.44 11.18
N GLY A 33 14.39 10.18 11.90
CA GLY A 33 14.70 11.55 12.31
C GLY A 33 13.49 12.46 12.37
N ARG A 34 13.74 13.76 12.54
CA ARG A 34 12.68 14.76 12.62
C ARG A 34 12.21 15.14 11.22
N ASP A 35 10.94 14.90 10.94
CA ASP A 35 10.28 15.34 9.73
C ASP A 35 9.92 16.82 9.83
N ARG A 36 10.37 17.62 8.87
CA ARG A 36 10.20 19.08 8.89
C ARG A 36 8.77 19.52 8.54
N GLN A 37 8.05 18.75 7.74
CA GLN A 37 6.70 19.10 7.31
C GLN A 37 5.69 18.76 8.39
N LEU A 38 5.83 17.59 9.03
CA LEU A 38 4.92 17.12 10.07
C LEU A 38 5.32 17.62 11.46
N GLY A 39 6.58 18.03 11.65
CA GLY A 39 7.12 18.38 12.97
C GLY A 39 7.29 17.18 13.91
N LEU A 40 7.11 15.95 13.41
CA LEU A 40 7.16 14.70 14.17
C LEU A 40 8.50 13.98 13.98
N SER A 41 8.94 13.24 15.01
CA SER A 41 10.06 12.30 14.87
C SER A 41 9.56 10.98 14.29
N LEU A 42 10.03 10.64 13.09
CA LEU A 42 9.67 9.43 12.38
C LEU A 42 10.71 8.33 12.61
N LYS A 43 10.24 7.08 12.70
CA LYS A 43 11.08 5.90 12.82
C LYS A 43 10.53 4.76 11.98
N ASN A 44 11.40 4.08 11.24
CA ASN A 44 11.05 3.04 10.28
C ASN A 44 9.91 3.47 9.35
N ALA A 45 10.00 4.68 8.81
CA ALA A 45 8.95 5.28 8.00
C ALA A 45 9.19 5.16 6.49
N PHE A 46 8.12 5.21 5.72
CA PHE A 46 8.12 5.43 4.27
C PHE A 46 6.91 6.31 3.91
N ARG A 47 6.95 6.95 2.74
CA ARG A 47 5.91 7.87 2.27
C ARG A 47 5.34 7.39 0.94
N LEU A 48 4.04 7.57 0.76
CA LEU A 48 3.38 7.51 -0.53
C LEU A 48 3.00 8.94 -0.92
N GLN A 49 3.42 9.39 -2.09
CA GLN A 49 3.11 10.71 -2.62
C GLN A 49 2.37 10.55 -3.96
N ASP A 50 1.22 11.20 -4.13
CA ASP A 50 0.53 11.26 -5.41
C ASP A 50 1.38 12.09 -6.40
N ARG A 51 1.60 11.54 -7.60
CA ARG A 51 2.49 12.13 -8.61
C ARG A 51 1.96 13.43 -9.21
N VAL A 52 0.66 13.71 -9.08
CA VAL A 52 -0.01 14.86 -9.68
C VAL A 52 -0.45 15.86 -8.63
N THR A 53 -1.13 15.40 -7.57
CA THR A 53 -1.66 16.30 -6.53
C THR A 53 -0.64 16.65 -5.46
N HIS A 54 0.48 15.92 -5.41
CA HIS A 54 1.46 15.99 -4.32
C HIS A 54 0.85 15.73 -2.94
N GLU A 55 -0.31 15.07 -2.86
CA GLU A 55 -0.86 14.61 -1.59
C GLU A 55 0.02 13.48 -1.03
N GLU A 56 0.27 13.51 0.27
CA GLU A 56 1.24 12.62 0.91
C GLU A 56 0.64 11.85 2.09
N TYR A 57 1.03 10.58 2.18
CA TYR A 57 0.71 9.69 3.28
C TYR A 57 1.99 9.12 3.87
N VAL A 58 2.21 9.33 5.17
CA VAL A 58 3.37 8.80 5.89
C VAL A 58 2.96 7.55 6.67
N PHE A 59 3.72 6.47 6.46
CA PHE A 59 3.52 5.19 7.13
C PHE A 59 4.70 4.91 8.06
N CYS A 60 4.42 4.59 9.31
CA CYS A 60 5.43 4.15 10.27
C CYS A 60 5.23 2.67 10.60
N THR A 61 6.33 1.93 10.67
CA THR A 61 6.32 0.52 11.06
C THR A 61 7.01 0.32 12.41
N LYS A 62 6.60 -0.72 13.14
CA LYS A 62 7.22 -1.02 14.45
C LYS A 62 8.67 -1.49 14.31
N LYS A 63 9.01 -2.17 13.21
CA LYS A 63 10.35 -2.76 12.99
C LYS A 63 10.91 -2.33 11.63
N ALA A 64 12.21 -2.10 11.56
CA ALA A 64 12.92 -1.83 10.31
C ALA A 64 12.78 -2.97 9.28
N THR A 65 12.61 -4.21 9.73
CA THR A 65 12.31 -5.36 8.86
C THR A 65 10.97 -5.21 8.15
N ASP A 66 9.97 -4.66 8.83
CA ASP A 66 8.62 -4.50 8.28
C ASP A 66 8.61 -3.36 7.25
N LYS A 67 9.28 -2.23 7.53
CA LYS A 67 9.55 -1.18 6.53
C LYS A 67 10.17 -1.76 5.26
N ARG A 68 11.24 -2.55 5.38
CA ARG A 68 11.90 -3.17 4.22
C ARG A 68 10.97 -4.11 3.45
N ARG A 69 10.10 -4.85 4.14
CA ARG A 69 9.09 -5.71 3.50
C ARG A 69 8.07 -4.89 2.73
N TRP A 70 7.60 -3.77 3.28
CA TRP A 70 6.69 -2.86 2.59
C TRP A 70 7.31 -2.26 1.33
N LEU A 71 8.52 -1.68 1.44
CA LEU A 71 9.24 -1.11 0.29
C LEU A 71 9.43 -2.14 -0.83
N ARG A 72 9.82 -3.37 -0.47
CA ARG A 72 9.94 -4.48 -1.42
C ARG A 72 8.59 -4.87 -2.04
N ALA A 73 7.52 -4.91 -1.25
CA ALA A 73 6.19 -5.25 -1.74
C ALA A 73 5.70 -4.25 -2.78
N PHE A 74 5.93 -2.94 -2.57
CA PHE A 74 5.60 -1.91 -3.56
C PHE A 74 6.45 -2.05 -4.84
N ALA A 75 7.75 -2.30 -4.72
CA ALA A 75 8.60 -2.53 -5.89
C ALA A 75 8.15 -3.77 -6.69
N ASN A 76 7.83 -4.87 -5.99
CA ASN A 76 7.32 -6.09 -6.61
C ASN A 76 5.97 -5.86 -7.28
N GLU A 77 5.11 -5.06 -6.67
CA GLU A 77 3.79 -4.74 -7.24
C GLU A 77 3.92 -3.92 -8.53
N ARG A 78 4.81 -2.92 -8.58
CA ARG A 78 5.13 -2.19 -9.83
C ARG A 78 5.66 -3.10 -10.92
N ARG A 79 6.58 -4.02 -10.58
CA ARG A 79 7.11 -5.01 -11.52
C ARG A 79 5.99 -5.89 -12.07
N ARG A 80 5.10 -6.39 -11.21
CA ARG A 80 3.98 -7.24 -11.64
C ARG A 80 3.00 -6.51 -12.55
N VAL A 81 2.68 -5.25 -12.25
CA VAL A 81 1.82 -4.44 -13.12
C VAL A 81 2.43 -4.29 -14.51
N GLN A 82 3.74 -4.03 -14.59
CA GLN A 82 4.44 -3.95 -15.87
C GLN A 82 4.42 -5.29 -16.63
N GLU A 83 4.74 -6.39 -15.95
CA GLU A 83 4.72 -7.74 -16.55
C GLU A 83 3.33 -8.12 -17.06
N ASP A 84 2.27 -7.84 -16.29
CA ASP A 84 0.89 -8.10 -16.69
C ASP A 84 0.50 -7.27 -17.93
N GLN A 85 0.95 -6.02 -18.03
CA GLN A 85 0.73 -5.16 -19.20
C GLN A 85 1.46 -5.67 -20.45
N GLU A 86 2.73 -6.07 -20.31
CA GLU A 86 3.55 -6.61 -21.39
C GLU A 86 2.99 -7.92 -21.94
N LEU A 87 2.42 -8.76 -21.07
CA LEU A 87 1.80 -10.04 -21.44
C LEU A 87 0.35 -9.91 -21.89
N GLY A 88 -0.26 -8.72 -21.79
CA GLY A 88 -1.69 -8.51 -22.08
C GLY A 88 -2.61 -9.32 -21.14
N MET A 89 -2.17 -9.54 -19.90
CA MET A 89 -2.91 -10.32 -18.91
C MET A 89 -4.16 -9.56 -18.46
N GLU A 90 -5.33 -10.07 -18.81
CA GLU A 90 -6.62 -9.56 -18.33
C GLU A 90 -7.43 -10.65 -17.63
N ILE A 91 -8.01 -10.31 -16.47
CA ILE A 91 -8.96 -11.19 -15.79
C ILE A 91 -10.32 -11.05 -16.49
N SER A 92 -10.74 -12.12 -17.17
CA SER A 92 -12.00 -12.15 -17.90
C SER A 92 -13.21 -12.07 -16.97
N GLU A 93 -14.35 -11.61 -17.50
CA GLU A 93 -15.57 -11.48 -16.71
C GLU A 93 -16.05 -12.83 -16.14
N SER A 94 -15.93 -13.92 -16.91
CA SER A 94 -16.29 -15.26 -16.46
C SER A 94 -15.40 -15.74 -15.31
N GLN A 95 -14.09 -15.43 -15.35
CA GLN A 95 -13.18 -15.69 -14.24
C GLN A 95 -13.57 -14.89 -12.99
N ARG A 96 -13.93 -13.61 -13.14
CA ARG A 96 -14.39 -12.76 -12.02
C ARG A 96 -15.68 -13.30 -11.38
N ARG A 97 -16.70 -13.60 -12.20
CA ARG A 97 -17.99 -14.15 -11.73
C ARG A 97 -17.78 -15.47 -10.98
N ARG A 98 -16.93 -16.35 -11.51
CA ARG A 98 -16.62 -17.63 -10.88
C ARG A 98 -15.90 -17.48 -9.53
N ALA A 99 -15.07 -16.45 -9.36
CA ALA A 99 -14.39 -16.19 -8.09
C ALA A 99 -15.37 -15.71 -7.00
N ILE A 100 -16.33 -14.85 -7.34
CA ILE A 100 -17.37 -14.38 -6.41
C ILE A 100 -18.27 -15.54 -5.95
N LEU A 101 -18.62 -16.46 -6.84
CA LEU A 101 -19.44 -17.63 -6.48
C LEU A 101 -18.72 -18.61 -5.54
N LYS A 102 -17.39 -18.51 -5.41
CA LYS A 102 -16.56 -19.38 -4.58
C LYS A 102 -16.07 -18.70 -3.29
N SER A 103 -16.41 -17.43 -3.05
CA SER A 103 -15.96 -16.64 -1.90
C SER A 103 -16.90 -16.76 -0.71
#